data_AF-A0A3M0WPZ9-F1
#
_entry.id   AF-A0A3M0WPZ9-F1
#
_cell.length_a   1.000
_cell.length_b   1.000
_cell.length_c   1.000
_cell.angle_alpha   90.00
_cell.angle_beta   90.00
_cell.angle_gamma   90.00
#
_symmetry.space_group_name_H-M   'P 1'
#
loop_
_entity.id
_entity.type
_entity.pdbx_description
1 polymer ?
#
loop_
_entity_poly.entity_id
_entity_poly.type
_entity_poly.pdbx_seq_one_letter_code
_entity_poly.pdbx_strand_id
1 'polypeptide(L)'
;MSFRALVVEKDAEGKTHASVQELDESRLPPGDVTVRVEYSTLNYKDGLCLTTGGGLVKSYPHVPGIDFAGTVEASEDPRYKPGDKVILTGWRVGEI
;
A
#
# COMPACT_ATOMS: atom_id res chain seq x y z
N MET A 1 0.26 -16.47 1.33
CA MET A 1 1.52 -16.36 2.09
C MET A 1 1.45 -15.11 2.97
N SER A 2 2.31 -14.98 4.00
CA SER A 2 2.31 -13.77 4.84
C SER A 2 3.46 -12.82 4.51
N PHE A 3 3.24 -11.52 4.73
CA PHE A 3 4.21 -10.45 4.51
C PHE A 3 4.03 -9.32 5.53
N ARG A 4 5.07 -8.50 5.70
CA ARG A 4 5.00 -7.32 6.57
C ARG A 4 4.48 -6.10 5.82
N ALA A 5 3.58 -5.36 6.44
CA ALA A 5 3.07 -4.08 5.95
C ALA A 5 3.01 -3.04 7.07
N LEU A 6 3.15 -1.76 6.72
CA LEU A 6 2.77 -0.67 7.61
C LEU A 6 1.26 -0.49 7.53
N VAL A 7 0.56 -0.68 8.64
CA VAL A 7 -0.91 -0.58 8.71
C VAL A 7 -1.26 0.60 9.60
N VAL A 8 -2.15 1.46 9.10
CA VAL A 8 -2.76 2.54 9.85
C VAL A 8 -4.17 2.13 10.24
N GLU A 9 -4.46 2.18 11.53
CA GLU A 9 -5.78 1.92 12.11
C GLU A 9 -6.32 3.21 12.74
N LYS A 10 -7.63 3.30 12.88
CA LYS A 10 -8.31 4.44 13.52
C LYS A 10 -9.16 3.93 14.67
N ASP A 11 -8.92 4.47 15.86
CA ASP A 11 -9.69 4.11 17.05
C ASP A 11 -11.06 4.79 17.11
N ALA A 12 -11.85 4.45 18.12
CA ALA A 12 -13.20 4.98 18.31
C ALA A 12 -13.21 6.49 18.56
N GLU A 13 -12.14 7.04 19.14
CA GLU A 13 -11.92 8.47 19.39
C GLU A 13 -11.44 9.21 18.13
N GLY A 14 -11.14 8.48 17.05
CA GLY A 14 -10.75 9.01 15.76
C GLY A 14 -9.26 9.30 15.61
N LYS A 15 -8.41 8.84 16.53
CA LYS A 15 -6.96 8.93 16.46
C LYS A 15 -6.41 7.79 15.61
N THR A 16 -5.40 8.10 14.80
CA THR A 16 -4.72 7.12 13.96
C THR A 16 -3.52 6.51 14.68
N HIS A 17 -3.30 5.20 14.47
CA HIS A 17 -2.15 4.46 14.98
C HIS A 17 -1.53 3.67 13.84
N ALA A 18 -0.22 3.87 13.60
CA ALA A 18 0.52 3.17 12.56
C ALA A 18 1.45 2.12 13.19
N SER A 19 1.39 0.88 12.70
CA SER A 19 2.23 -0.21 13.18
C SER A 19 2.63 -1.16 12.05
N VAL A 20 3.80 -1.78 12.16
CA VAL A 20 4.20 -2.84 11.23
C VAL A 20 3.52 -4.14 11.67
N GLN A 21 2.72 -4.72 10.77
CA GLN A 21 1.94 -5.94 11.03
C GLN A 21 2.27 -7.01 9.98
N GLU A 22 2.09 -8.28 10.35
CA GLU A 22 2.05 -9.39 9.39
C GLU A 22 0.63 -9.50 8.81
N LEU A 23 0.53 -9.50 7.49
CA LEU A 23 -0.70 -9.68 6.74
C LEU A 23 -0.59 -10.92 5.85
N ASP A 24 -1.70 -11.62 5.64
CA ASP A 24 -1.80 -12.65 4.60
C ASP A 24 -2.19 -12.01 3.26
N GLU A 25 -1.75 -12.59 2.14
CA GLU A 25 -2.11 -12.17 0.78
C GLU A 25 -3.63 -12.03 0.55
N SER A 26 -4.47 -12.80 1.26
CA SER A 26 -5.93 -12.65 1.22
C SER A 26 -6.44 -11.29 1.72
N ARG A 27 -5.59 -10.49 2.38
CA ARG A 27 -5.88 -9.11 2.80
C ARG A 27 -5.60 -8.07 1.71
N LEU A 28 -4.94 -8.44 0.62
CA LEU A 28 -4.71 -7.53 -0.50
C LEU A 28 -6.04 -7.20 -1.20
N PRO A 29 -6.19 -5.97 -1.72
CA PRO A 29 -7.33 -5.65 -2.57
C PRO A 29 -7.27 -6.45 -3.88
N PRO A 30 -8.40 -6.61 -4.60
CA PRO A 30 -8.38 -7.19 -5.93
C PRO A 30 -7.55 -6.32 -6.88
N GLY A 31 -6.81 -6.97 -7.79
CA GLY A 31 -6.02 -6.31 -8.82
C GLY A 31 -5.44 -7.32 -9.81
N ASP A 32 -5.13 -6.86 -11.02
CA ASP A 32 -4.68 -7.72 -12.12
C ASP A 32 -3.18 -8.07 -12.03
N VAL A 33 -2.41 -7.32 -11.24
CA VAL A 33 -0.95 -7.47 -11.13
C VAL A 33 -0.52 -7.41 -9.66
N THR A 34 0.06 -8.50 -9.17
CA THR A 34 0.68 -8.57 -7.84
C THR A 34 2.17 -8.27 -7.97
N VAL A 35 2.66 -7.32 -7.17
CA VAL A 35 4.06 -6.88 -7.19
C VAL A 35 4.71 -7.16 -5.85
N ARG A 36 5.82 -7.89 -5.86
CA ARG A 36 6.72 -7.99 -4.71
C ARG A 36 7.53 -6.71 -4.61
N VAL A 37 7.11 -5.83 -3.71
CA VAL A 37 7.74 -4.52 -3.47
C VAL A 37 9.15 -4.70 -2.89
N GLU A 38 10.12 -4.00 -3.48
CA GLU A 38 11.52 -3.98 -3.05
C GLU A 38 11.86 -2.65 -2.36
N TYR A 39 11.30 -1.55 -2.87
CA TYR A 39 11.53 -0.20 -2.35
C TYR A 39 10.25 0.62 -2.37
N SER A 40 10.19 1.56 -1.43
CA SER A 40 9.20 2.64 -1.39
C SER A 40 9.93 3.92 -0.95
N THR A 41 9.19 5.01 -0.73
CA THR A 41 9.71 6.30 -0.29
C THR A 41 8.76 6.93 0.73
N LEU A 42 9.17 8.05 1.33
CA LEU A 42 8.35 8.82 2.25
C LEU A 42 8.18 10.24 1.73
N ASN A 43 7.02 10.51 1.14
CA ASN A 43 6.64 11.84 0.66
C ASN A 43 5.87 12.60 1.74
N TYR A 44 5.66 13.90 1.51
CA TYR A 44 4.78 14.72 2.35
C TYR A 44 3.36 14.15 2.45
N LYS A 45 2.82 13.63 1.33
CA LYS A 45 1.50 12.99 1.28
C LYS A 45 1.44 11.72 2.13
N ASP A 46 2.51 10.93 2.18
CA ASP A 46 2.56 9.73 3.04
C ASP A 46 2.47 10.14 4.51
N GLY A 47 3.16 11.22 4.91
CA GLY A 47 3.03 11.78 6.26
C GLY A 47 1.60 12.23 6.60
N LEU A 48 0.86 12.77 5.63
CA LEU A 48 -0.56 13.10 5.80
C LEU A 48 -1.44 11.85 5.92
N CYS A 49 -1.11 10.75 5.23
CA CYS A 49 -1.84 9.48 5.32
C CYS A 49 -1.58 8.73 6.65
N LEU A 50 -0.43 8.97 7.28
CA LEU A 50 -0.08 8.39 8.59
C LEU A 50 -0.72 9.13 9.78
N THR A 51 -1.24 10.33 9.55
CA THR A 51 -1.83 11.19 10.58
C THR A 51 -3.30 11.47 10.29
N THR A 52 -4.00 12.12 11.21
CA THR A 52 -5.38 12.57 11.01
C THR A 52 -5.49 13.82 10.11
N GLY A 53 -4.36 14.36 9.64
CA GLY A 53 -4.25 15.74 9.14
C GLY A 53 -4.54 15.98 7.66
N GLY A 54 -4.80 14.95 6.85
CA GLY A 54 -4.91 15.11 5.39
C GLY A 54 -6.31 15.00 4.78
N GLY A 55 -7.25 14.33 5.45
CA GLY A 55 -8.53 13.93 4.85
C GLY A 55 -8.38 13.05 3.58
N LEU A 56 -7.19 12.51 3.35
CA LEU A 56 -6.85 11.71 2.17
C LEU A 56 -7.38 10.29 2.34
N VAL A 57 -6.99 9.61 3.43
CA VAL A 57 -7.42 8.24 3.76
C VAL A 57 -8.90 8.24 4.16
N LYS A 58 -9.69 7.41 3.48
CA LYS A 58 -11.14 7.31 3.70
C LYS A 58 -11.56 6.03 4.40
N SER A 59 -10.77 4.98 4.27
CA SER A 59 -11.04 3.65 4.82
C SER A 59 -9.90 3.24 5.75
N TYR A 60 -10.26 2.68 6.91
CA TYR A 60 -9.31 2.07 7.85
C TYR A 60 -9.76 0.63 8.12
N PRO A 61 -8.83 -0.33 8.31
CA PRO A 61 -7.36 -0.20 8.27
C PRO A 61 -6.83 0.14 6.87
N HIS A 62 -5.72 0.89 6.79
CA HIS A 62 -5.10 1.36 5.55
C HIS A 62 -3.63 0.99 5.45
N VAL A 63 -3.16 0.63 4.25
CA VAL A 63 -1.72 0.48 3.96
C VAL A 63 -1.29 1.69 3.12
N PRO A 64 -0.55 2.65 3.71
CA PRO A 64 -0.11 3.85 3.01
C PRO A 64 1.13 3.56 2.14
N GLY A 65 1.50 4.54 1.33
CA GLY A 65 2.63 4.47 0.40
C GLY A 65 2.16 4.76 -1.02
N ILE A 66 2.37 5.99 -1.48
CA ILE A 66 1.94 6.41 -2.82
C ILE A 66 2.86 5.92 -3.95
N ASP A 67 4.05 5.43 -3.59
CA ASP A 67 5.09 5.02 -4.53
C ASP A 67 5.68 3.67 -4.13
N PHE A 68 6.01 2.84 -5.12
CA PHE A 68 6.86 1.68 -4.94
C PHE A 68 7.67 1.34 -6.19
N ALA A 69 8.73 0.57 -6.01
CA ALA A 69 9.43 -0.16 -7.06
C ALA A 69 9.58 -1.63 -6.63
N GLY A 70 9.38 -2.55 -7.57
CA GLY A 70 9.41 -3.97 -7.26
C GLY A 70 9.44 -4.88 -8.48
N THR A 71 9.18 -6.15 -8.24
CA THR A 71 9.12 -7.19 -9.28
C THR A 71 7.71 -7.75 -9.36
N VAL A 72 7.17 -7.88 -10.57
CA VAL A 72 5.90 -8.57 -10.79
C VAL A 72 6.03 -10.03 -10.32
N GLU A 73 5.13 -10.43 -9.44
CA GLU A 73 5.05 -11.77 -8.88
C GLU A 73 4.01 -12.60 -9.64
N ALA A 74 2.84 -12.02 -9.91
CA ALA A 74 1.77 -12.62 -10.71
C ALA A 74 1.06 -11.53 -11.54
N SER A 75 0.52 -11.91 -12.70
CA SER A 75 -0.22 -10.99 -13.57
C SER A 75 -1.28 -11.74 -14.38
N GLU A 76 -2.49 -11.19 -14.43
CA GLU A 76 -3.57 -11.54 -15.37
C GLU A 76 -3.58 -10.59 -16.58
N ASP A 77 -2.85 -9.47 -16.51
CA ASP A 77 -2.75 -8.50 -17.60
C ASP A 77 -1.55 -8.83 -18.53
N PRO A 78 -1.75 -8.97 -19.85
CA PRO A 78 -0.70 -9.37 -20.78
C PRO A 78 0.43 -8.33 -20.96
N ARG A 79 0.26 -7.10 -20.46
CA ARG A 79 1.30 -6.05 -20.50
C ARG A 79 2.41 -6.29 -19.47
N TYR A 80 2.16 -7.10 -18.44
CA TYR A 80 3.09 -7.39 -17.36
C TYR A 80 3.22 -8.89 -17.17
N LYS A 81 4.44 -9.39 -16.93
CA LYS A 81 4.69 -10.81 -16.66
C LYS A 81 5.55 -10.99 -15.40
N PRO A 82 5.45 -12.14 -14.72
CA PRO A 82 6.31 -12.47 -13.60
C PRO A 82 7.79 -12.24 -13.92
N GLY A 83 8.50 -11.55 -13.03
CA GLY A 83 9.90 -11.16 -13.20
C GLY A 83 10.14 -9.77 -13.76
N ASP A 84 9.13 -9.10 -14.33
CA ASP A 84 9.26 -7.73 -14.80
C ASP A 84 9.53 -6.75 -13.64
N LYS A 85 10.45 -5.81 -13.86
CA LYS A 85 10.70 -4.71 -12.92
C LYS A 85 9.75 -3.56 -13.21
N VAL A 86 9.02 -3.14 -12.19
CA VAL A 86 7.97 -2.12 -12.31
C VAL A 86 8.15 -1.03 -11.26
N ILE A 87 7.67 0.15 -11.61
CA ILE A 87 7.51 1.29 -10.71
C ILE A 87 6.04 1.69 -10.69
N LEU A 88 5.58 2.16 -9.53
CA LEU A 88 4.31 2.82 -9.36
C LEU A 88 4.55 4.15 -8.66
N THR A 89 3.96 5.22 -9.19
CA THR A 89 3.99 6.54 -8.56
C THR A 89 2.63 7.22 -8.71
N GLY A 90 1.98 7.60 -7.60
CA GLY A 90 0.68 8.26 -7.62
C GLY A 90 -0.52 7.36 -7.96
N TRP A 91 -1.41 7.80 -8.87
CA TRP A 91 -2.65 7.08 -9.25
C TRP A 91 -3.65 6.80 -8.13
N ARG A 92 -3.61 7.58 -7.04
CA ARG A 92 -4.44 7.39 -5.83
C ARG A 92 -4.18 6.07 -5.09
N VAL A 93 -3.16 5.31 -5.50
CA VAL A 93 -2.69 4.14 -4.77
C VAL A 93 -2.12 4.61 -3.44
N GLY A 94 -2.51 3.96 -2.34
CA GLY A 94 -2.14 4.40 -0.99
C GLY A 94 -2.83 5.70 -0.54
N GLU A 95 -3.76 6.27 -1.31
CA GLU A 95 -4.47 7.52 -0.98
C GLU A 95 -5.95 7.31 -0.61
N ILE A 96 -6.61 6.24 -1.07
CA ILE A 96 -8.07 6.00 -0.87
C ILE A 96 -8.31 4.69 -0.12
#